data_AF-A0A835J0J2-F1
#
_entry.id   AF-A0A835J0J2-F1
#
_cell.length_a   1.000
_cell.length_b   1.000
_cell.length_c   1.000
_cell.angle_alpha   90.00
_cell.angle_beta   90.00
_cell.angle_gamma   90.00
#
_symmetry.space_group_name_H-M   'P 1'
#
loop_
_entity.id
_entity.type
_entity.pdbx_description
1 polymer ?
#
loop_
_entity_poly.entity_id
_entity_poly.type
_entity_poly.pdbx_seq_one_letter_code
_entity_poly.pdbx_strand_id
1 'polypeptide(L)'
;MVFVNLFLDLIYGNNIISGAIIPTSAAIGLHFYPIWEAASVDEWLYNGGPYELIVLHFLLGVACYMGREWELSFRLGMRPWIAVAYSAPVAAATAVFLIYPIGQGSFSDGPVCLIRETTENEYTNEGYGQGDRIRTYGPLYPKQMR
;
A
#
# COMPACT_ATOMS: atom_id res chain seq x y z
N MET A 1 -20.82 12.11 22.06
CA MET A 1 -21.04 10.64 22.14
C MET A 1 -21.41 10.15 20.76
N VAL A 2 -20.41 9.94 19.89
CA VAL A 2 -20.63 9.47 18.52
C VAL A 2 -20.47 7.95 18.53
N PHE A 3 -21.59 7.25 18.70
CA PHE A 3 -21.67 5.81 18.49
C PHE A 3 -22.27 5.56 17.11
N VAL A 4 -21.55 4.84 16.25
CA VAL A 4 -21.99 3.69 15.44
C VAL A 4 -20.78 3.25 14.62
N ASN A 5 -20.25 2.06 14.90
CA ASN A 5 -19.37 1.36 13.96
C ASN A 5 -20.23 0.88 12.79
N LEU A 6 -20.13 1.60 11.67
CA LEU A 6 -20.90 1.32 10.47
C LEU A 6 -20.10 0.31 9.63
N PHE A 7 -20.41 -0.99 9.73
CA PHE A 7 -19.65 -2.06 9.07
C PHE A 7 -19.49 -1.79 7.56
N LEU A 8 -18.29 -1.39 7.14
CA LEU A 8 -17.94 -1.05 5.75
C LEU A 8 -17.48 -2.28 4.94
N ASP A 9 -18.14 -3.41 5.16
CA ASP A 9 -17.84 -4.70 4.53
C ASP A 9 -18.83 -5.08 3.42
N LEU A 10 -18.37 -5.91 2.48
CA LEU A 10 -19.14 -6.39 1.32
C LEU A 10 -20.43 -7.14 1.74
N ILE A 11 -20.34 -7.95 2.81
CA ILE A 11 -21.48 -8.72 3.35
C ILE A 11 -22.55 -7.78 3.95
N TYR A 12 -22.16 -6.60 4.43
CA TYR A 12 -23.05 -5.59 5.00
C TYR A 12 -23.58 -4.59 3.97
N GLY A 13 -23.49 -4.91 2.68
CA GLY A 13 -24.11 -4.15 1.58
C GLY A 13 -23.22 -3.10 0.91
N ASN A 14 -21.92 -3.07 1.22
CA ASN A 14 -20.97 -2.19 0.56
C ASN A 14 -20.47 -2.78 -0.76
N ASN A 15 -20.04 -1.92 -1.69
CA ASN A 15 -19.39 -2.33 -2.93
C ASN A 15 -17.88 -2.02 -2.87
N ILE A 16 -17.12 -2.34 -3.93
CA ILE A 16 -15.65 -2.14 -3.98
C ILE A 16 -15.23 -0.66 -3.76
N ILE A 17 -16.11 0.30 -4.04
CA ILE A 17 -15.85 1.74 -3.87
C ILE A 17 -16.25 2.24 -2.47
N SER A 18 -17.25 1.61 -1.83
CA SER A 18 -17.74 2.02 -0.49
C SER A 18 -17.21 1.16 0.66
N GLY A 19 -16.60 0.01 0.36
CA GLY A 19 -16.02 -0.88 1.37
C GLY A 19 -14.66 -0.39 1.85
N ALA A 20 -14.44 -0.41 3.16
CA ALA A 20 -13.21 0.05 3.79
C ALA A 20 -13.01 -0.60 5.17
N ILE A 21 -11.77 -0.64 5.66
CA ILE A 21 -11.47 -1.06 7.03
C ILE A 21 -11.53 0.19 7.91
N ILE A 22 -12.45 0.17 8.88
CA ILE A 22 -12.67 1.30 9.80
C ILE A 22 -11.42 1.47 10.69
N PRO A 23 -10.87 2.68 10.82
CA PRO A 23 -9.78 2.97 11.74
C PRO A 23 -10.06 2.61 13.21
N THR A 24 -8.99 2.32 13.97
CA THR A 24 -9.08 2.02 15.40
C THR A 24 -9.76 3.15 16.17
N SER A 25 -10.65 2.79 17.11
CA SER A 25 -11.43 3.75 17.88
C SER A 25 -10.56 4.80 18.60
N ALA A 26 -10.96 6.07 18.53
CA ALA A 26 -10.27 7.17 19.22
C ALA A 26 -10.24 7.02 20.75
N ALA A 27 -11.03 6.10 21.33
CA ALA A 27 -10.93 5.72 22.75
C ALA A 27 -9.65 4.92 23.09
N ILE A 28 -9.03 4.27 22.09
CA ILE A 28 -7.73 3.57 22.22
C ILE A 28 -6.57 4.53 21.94
N GLY A 29 -6.78 5.53 21.06
CA GLY A 29 -5.78 6.57 20.77
C GLY A 29 -4.52 6.02 20.10
N LEU A 30 -3.44 5.88 20.88
CA LEU A 30 -2.15 5.30 20.48
C LEU A 30 -1.77 4.04 21.29
N HIS A 31 -2.68 3.50 22.10
CA HIS A 31 -2.43 2.26 22.84
C HIS A 31 -2.36 1.06 21.89
N PHE A 32 -1.39 0.16 22.10
CA PHE A 32 -1.26 -1.07 21.33
C PHE A 32 -2.40 -2.03 21.67
N TYR A 33 -3.27 -2.35 20.71
CA TYR A 33 -4.49 -3.14 20.93
C TYR A 33 -4.50 -4.49 20.17
N PRO A 34 -3.65 -5.45 20.58
CA PRO A 34 -3.61 -6.77 19.98
C PRO A 34 -4.83 -7.61 20.38
N ILE A 35 -5.09 -8.69 19.64
CA ILE A 35 -6.29 -9.52 19.81
C ILE A 35 -6.44 -10.16 21.20
N TRP A 36 -5.35 -10.28 21.96
CA TRP A 36 -5.34 -10.82 23.33
C TRP A 36 -5.57 -9.76 24.43
N GLU A 37 -5.64 -8.47 24.08
CA GLU A 37 -5.96 -7.38 25.01
C GLU A 37 -7.48 -7.15 25.13
N ALA A 38 -8.26 -7.65 24.16
CA ALA A 38 -9.71 -7.63 24.19
C ALA A 38 -10.27 -8.81 25.02
N ALA A 39 -11.41 -8.62 25.68
CA ALA A 39 -12.10 -9.68 26.41
C ALA A 39 -12.79 -10.69 25.45
N SER A 40 -13.07 -10.30 24.20
CA SER A 40 -13.54 -11.18 23.14
C SER A 40 -13.14 -10.71 21.74
N VAL A 41 -13.25 -11.60 20.75
CA VAL A 41 -13.03 -11.26 19.33
C VAL A 41 -14.06 -10.24 18.84
N ASP A 42 -15.31 -10.31 19.32
CA ASP A 42 -16.38 -9.37 18.95
C ASP A 42 -16.07 -7.95 19.44
N GLU A 43 -15.51 -7.80 20.65
CA GLU A 43 -15.02 -6.53 21.18
C GLU A 43 -13.83 -6.00 20.36
N TRP A 44 -12.90 -6.88 20.00
CA TRP A 44 -11.73 -6.52 19.18
C TRP A 44 -12.12 -6.00 17.80
N LEU A 45 -13.09 -6.66 17.14
CA LEU A 45 -13.69 -6.22 15.89
C LEU A 45 -14.44 -4.89 16.05
N TYR A 46 -15.22 -4.74 17.13
CA TYR A 46 -15.97 -3.51 17.42
C TYR A 46 -15.06 -2.29 17.64
N ASN A 47 -13.89 -2.47 18.26
CA ASN A 47 -12.97 -1.38 18.55
C ASN A 47 -12.03 -1.01 17.39
N GLY A 48 -12.13 -1.68 16.24
CA GLY A 48 -11.29 -1.43 15.07
C GLY A 48 -9.88 -2.04 15.16
N GLY A 49 -9.68 -3.05 16.02
CA GLY A 49 -8.41 -3.76 16.16
C GLY A 49 -7.80 -4.34 14.86
N PRO A 50 -8.58 -4.76 13.85
CA PRO A 50 -8.02 -5.16 12.55
C PRO A 50 -7.19 -4.08 11.86
N TYR A 51 -7.54 -2.80 12.02
CA TYR A 51 -6.84 -1.69 11.36
C TYR A 51 -5.39 -1.58 11.84
N GLU A 52 -5.20 -1.57 13.16
CA GLU A 52 -3.86 -1.50 13.77
C GLU A 52 -3.01 -2.71 13.38
N LEU A 53 -3.59 -3.92 13.44
CA LEU A 53 -2.91 -5.15 13.02
C LEU A 53 -2.43 -5.05 11.58
N ILE A 54 -3.30 -4.63 10.65
CA ILE A 54 -2.97 -4.52 9.22
C ILE A 54 -1.90 -3.46 8.99
N VAL A 55 -2.03 -2.26 9.58
CA VAL A 55 -1.05 -1.17 9.42
C VAL A 55 0.34 -1.58 9.91
N LEU A 56 0.45 -2.18 11.11
CA LEU A 56 1.75 -2.57 11.66
C LEU A 56 2.42 -3.68 10.85
N HIS A 57 1.68 -4.71 10.43
CA HIS A 57 2.21 -5.79 9.59
C HIS A 57 2.54 -5.31 8.17
N PHE A 58 1.76 -4.38 7.61
CA PHE A 58 2.02 -3.77 6.31
C PHE A 58 3.32 -2.96 6.32
N LEU A 59 3.52 -2.07 7.30
CA LEU A 59 4.74 -1.26 7.40
C LEU A 59 5.99 -2.15 7.58
N LEU A 60 5.91 -3.20 8.41
CA LEU A 60 6.98 -4.18 8.55
C LEU A 60 7.26 -4.93 7.23
N GLY A 61 6.21 -5.44 6.57
CA GLY A 61 6.32 -6.16 5.31
C GLY A 61 6.92 -5.32 4.18
N VAL A 62 6.52 -4.05 4.08
CA VAL A 62 7.02 -3.09 3.09
C VAL A 62 8.49 -2.71 3.37
N ALA A 63 8.88 -2.56 4.63
CA ALA A 63 10.29 -2.35 5.00
C ALA A 63 11.16 -3.58 4.64
N CYS A 64 10.69 -4.79 4.95
CA CYS A 64 11.36 -6.03 4.54
C CYS A 64 11.42 -6.19 3.02
N TYR A 65 10.37 -5.76 2.29
CA TYR A 65 10.34 -5.82 0.83
C TYR A 65 11.40 -4.89 0.20
N MET A 66 11.60 -3.67 0.72
CA MET A 66 12.70 -2.80 0.31
C MET A 66 14.07 -3.47 0.51
N GLY A 67 14.27 -4.14 1.65
CA GLY A 67 15.48 -4.93 1.92
C GLY A 67 15.68 -6.08 0.93
N ARG A 68 14.60 -6.74 0.52
CA ARG A 68 14.61 -7.80 -0.50
C ARG A 68 14.97 -7.28 -1.90
N GLU A 69 14.50 -6.10 -2.31
CA GLU A 69 14.88 -5.49 -3.60
C GLU A 69 16.37 -5.14 -3.64
N TRP A 70 16.89 -4.63 -2.53
CA TRP A 70 18.32 -4.42 -2.32
C TRP A 70 19.06 -5.76 -2.46
N GLU A 71 18.71 -6.77 -1.67
CA GLU A 71 19.39 -8.07 -1.65
C GLU A 71 19.39 -8.77 -3.03
N LEU A 72 18.27 -8.75 -3.74
CA LEU A 72 18.18 -9.28 -5.10
C LEU A 72 19.11 -8.55 -6.07
N SER A 73 19.23 -7.23 -5.94
CA SER A 73 20.16 -6.42 -6.75
C SER A 73 21.61 -6.84 -6.50
N PHE A 74 22.00 -7.08 -5.24
CA PHE A 74 23.35 -7.57 -4.90
C PHE A 74 23.61 -8.98 -5.44
N ARG A 75 22.65 -9.91 -5.26
CA ARG A 75 22.76 -11.30 -5.75
C ARG A 75 22.89 -11.38 -7.28
N LEU A 76 22.33 -10.42 -8.02
CA LEU A 76 22.42 -10.33 -9.49
C LEU A 76 23.56 -9.43 -10.00
N GLY A 77 24.36 -8.81 -9.12
CA GLY A 77 25.40 -7.85 -9.51
C GLY A 77 24.85 -6.56 -10.13
N MET A 78 23.58 -6.24 -9.90
CA MET A 78 22.90 -5.06 -10.42
C MET A 78 23.16 -3.83 -9.55
N ARG A 79 23.00 -2.63 -10.13
CA ARG A 79 23.14 -1.37 -9.38
C ARG A 79 21.95 -1.20 -8.41
N PRO A 80 22.15 -0.99 -7.10
CA PRO A 80 21.10 -1.13 -6.07
C PRO A 80 20.12 0.05 -5.95
N TRP A 81 19.93 0.84 -7.00
CA TRP A 81 19.11 2.06 -6.97
C TRP A 81 17.59 1.81 -6.97
N ILE A 82 17.16 0.57 -7.21
CA ILE A 82 15.74 0.19 -7.21
C ILE A 82 15.14 0.37 -5.80
N ALA A 83 15.77 -0.21 -4.78
CA ALA A 83 15.36 -0.04 -3.39
C ALA A 83 15.38 1.44 -2.92
N VAL A 84 16.30 2.24 -3.47
CA VAL A 84 16.37 3.69 -3.19
C VAL A 84 15.15 4.41 -3.79
N ALA A 85 14.73 4.08 -5.01
CA ALA A 85 13.51 4.62 -5.59
C ALA A 85 12.26 4.15 -4.83
N TYR A 86 12.23 2.88 -4.41
CA TYR A 86 11.14 2.32 -3.59
C TYR A 86 11.02 2.98 -2.21
N SER A 87 12.09 3.59 -1.67
CA SER A 87 12.00 4.33 -0.40
C SER A 87 10.99 5.49 -0.41
N ALA A 88 10.67 6.08 -1.57
CA ALA A 88 9.71 7.17 -1.68
C ALA A 88 8.26 6.77 -1.31
N PRO A 89 7.64 5.74 -1.93
CA PRO A 89 6.32 5.26 -1.49
C PRO A 89 6.33 4.67 -0.08
N VAL A 90 7.43 4.07 0.39
CA VAL A 90 7.52 3.62 1.80
C VAL A 90 7.46 4.81 2.76
N ALA A 91 8.25 5.86 2.51
CA ALA A 91 8.22 7.06 3.34
C ALA A 91 6.84 7.73 3.34
N ALA A 92 6.15 7.78 2.19
CA ALA A 92 4.78 8.28 2.10
C ALA A 92 3.80 7.44 2.93
N ALA A 93 3.85 6.10 2.83
CA ALA A 93 3.02 5.20 3.62
C ALA A 93 3.29 5.34 5.13
N THR A 94 4.56 5.40 5.55
CA THR A 94 4.92 5.58 6.97
C THR A 94 4.48 6.95 7.50
N ALA A 95 4.61 8.02 6.70
CA ALA A 95 4.14 9.34 7.09
C ALA A 95 2.62 9.36 7.33
N VAL A 96 1.87 8.69 6.46
CA VAL A 96 0.41 8.66 6.46
C VAL A 96 -0.17 7.73 7.54
N PHE A 97 0.32 6.50 7.65
CA PHE A 97 -0.26 5.49 8.55
C PHE A 97 0.36 5.45 9.95
N LEU A 98 1.48 6.15 10.19
CA LEU A 98 2.16 6.17 11.50
C LEU A 98 2.41 7.59 12.01
N ILE A 99 3.12 8.43 11.25
CA ILE A 99 3.54 9.75 11.74
C ILE A 99 2.33 10.68 11.94
N TYR A 100 1.39 10.69 11.02
CA TYR A 100 0.19 11.53 11.10
C TYR A 100 -0.73 11.13 12.28
N PRO A 101 -1.07 9.84 12.50
CA PRO A 101 -1.71 9.37 13.72
C PRO A 101 -1.01 9.77 15.03
N ILE A 102 0.32 9.63 15.10
CA ILE A 102 1.10 10.04 16.28
C ILE A 102 0.99 11.56 16.50
N GLY A 103 0.97 12.35 15.42
CA GLY A 103 0.79 13.80 15.48
C GLY A 103 -0.62 14.26 15.90
N GLN A 104 -1.65 13.47 15.63
CA GLN A 104 -3.04 13.74 16.07
C GLN A 104 -3.39 13.08 17.42
N GLY A 105 -2.60 12.10 17.87
CA GLY A 105 -2.90 11.30 19.06
C GLY A 105 -3.94 10.18 18.83
N SER A 106 -4.28 9.87 17.58
CA SER A 106 -5.25 8.84 17.22
C SER A 106 -5.00 8.27 15.82
N PHE A 107 -5.19 6.95 15.67
CA PHE A 107 -5.17 6.28 14.36
C PHE A 107 -6.40 6.53 13.48
N SER A 108 -7.36 7.36 13.91
CA SER A 108 -8.64 7.57 13.22
C SER A 108 -8.58 8.22 11.83
N ASP A 109 -7.49 8.91 11.49
CA ASP A 109 -7.52 9.93 10.42
C ASP A 109 -6.79 9.52 9.12
N GLY A 110 -6.63 8.22 8.86
CA GLY A 110 -5.94 7.71 7.66
C GLY A 110 -6.74 7.79 6.33
N PRO A 111 -6.10 7.99 5.16
CA PRO A 111 -6.75 8.15 3.85
C PRO A 111 -7.03 6.83 3.10
N VAL A 112 -7.86 6.91 2.05
CA VAL A 112 -8.40 5.79 1.24
C VAL A 112 -7.96 5.91 -0.24
N CYS A 113 -7.88 4.80 -0.98
CA CYS A 113 -7.27 4.69 -2.33
C CYS A 113 -8.28 4.42 -3.47
N LEU A 114 -7.99 4.89 -4.70
CA LEU A 114 -8.83 4.70 -5.91
C LEU A 114 -7.96 4.44 -7.17
N ILE A 115 -8.50 3.69 -8.15
CA ILE A 115 -7.83 3.30 -9.42
C ILE A 115 -8.74 3.64 -10.62
N ARG A 116 -8.15 3.97 -11.79
CA ARG A 116 -8.85 4.30 -13.06
C ARG A 116 -8.33 3.43 -14.21
N GLU A 117 -9.21 3.05 -15.14
CA GLU A 117 -8.91 2.19 -16.29
C GLU A 117 -9.07 2.86 -17.68
N THR A 118 -8.24 2.34 -18.62
CA THR A 118 -8.44 2.08 -20.08
C THR A 118 -8.75 3.26 -21.06
N THR A 119 -8.57 3.18 -22.41
CA THR A 119 -7.74 2.34 -23.34
C THR A 119 -7.59 3.03 -24.72
N GLU A 120 -6.52 2.73 -25.48
CA GLU A 120 -6.42 2.93 -26.94
C GLU A 120 -5.77 1.69 -27.60
N ASN A 121 -6.19 1.31 -28.82
CA ASN A 121 -6.05 -0.07 -29.32
C ASN A 121 -5.09 -0.22 -30.53
N GLU A 122 -3.82 -0.54 -30.29
CA GLU A 122 -2.94 -1.37 -31.17
C GLU A 122 -1.60 -1.62 -30.44
N TYR A 123 -1.01 -2.83 -30.57
CA TYR A 123 0.18 -3.21 -29.80
C TYR A 123 1.48 -3.12 -30.61
N THR A 124 2.27 -2.08 -30.39
CA THR A 124 3.62 -1.92 -30.99
C THR A 124 4.70 -2.88 -30.45
N ASN A 125 4.30 -3.82 -29.57
CA ASN A 125 5.17 -4.72 -28.83
C ASN A 125 5.76 -5.86 -29.68
N GLU A 126 5.19 -6.17 -30.85
CA GLU A 126 5.69 -7.25 -31.73
C GLU A 126 7.12 -7.01 -32.25
N GLY A 127 7.58 -5.75 -32.25
CA GLY A 127 8.95 -5.36 -32.61
C GLY A 127 9.98 -5.43 -31.48
N TYR A 128 9.65 -6.01 -30.32
CA TYR A 128 10.52 -6.09 -29.13
C TYR A 128 10.91 -7.55 -28.80
N GLY A 129 12.13 -7.95 -29.13
CA GLY A 129 12.70 -9.23 -28.68
C GLY A 129 13.25 -9.13 -27.25
N GLN A 130 12.86 -10.07 -26.39
CA GLN A 130 13.39 -10.18 -25.04
C GLN A 130 14.90 -10.51 -25.08
N GLY A 131 15.75 -9.53 -24.77
CA GLY A 131 17.21 -9.64 -24.84
C GLY A 131 17.86 -8.99 -26.07
N ASP A 132 17.10 -8.26 -26.89
CA ASP A 132 17.64 -7.51 -28.03
C ASP A 132 18.72 -6.50 -27.61
N ARG A 133 19.88 -6.56 -28.27
CA ARG A 133 21.02 -5.66 -28.00
C ARG A 133 20.90 -4.29 -28.68
N ILE A 134 19.90 -4.09 -29.53
CA ILE A 134 19.65 -2.83 -30.24
C ILE A 134 18.57 -2.07 -29.49
N ARG A 135 18.86 -0.83 -29.07
CA ARG A 135 17.84 0.03 -28.46
C ARG A 135 16.66 0.22 -29.41
N THR A 136 15.46 -0.02 -28.92
CA THR A 136 14.22 0.05 -29.70
C THR A 136 13.79 1.49 -30.00
N TYR A 137 14.23 2.45 -29.17
CA TYR A 137 14.08 3.89 -29.34
C TYR A 137 15.45 4.60 -29.48
N GLY A 138 15.50 5.65 -30.30
CA GLY A 138 16.69 6.48 -30.51
C GLY A 138 16.54 7.87 -29.86
N PRO A 139 17.63 8.49 -29.37
CA PRO A 139 17.57 9.82 -28.75
C PRO A 139 17.48 10.97 -29.76
N LEU A 140 17.61 10.70 -31.07
CA LEU A 140 17.66 11.73 -32.13
C LEU A 140 16.49 11.64 -33.11
N TYR A 141 15.98 10.44 -33.40
CA TYR A 141 14.76 10.24 -34.19
C TYR A 141 14.02 8.98 -33.71
N PRO A 142 12.67 8.98 -33.69
CA PRO A 142 11.90 7.75 -33.50
C PRO A 142 12.14 6.81 -34.69
N LYS A 143 12.13 5.48 -34.45
CA LYS A 143 12.11 4.51 -35.55
C LYS A 143 10.86 4.77 -36.40
N GLN A 144 11.04 5.14 -37.67
CA GLN A 144 9.97 4.94 -38.65
C GLN A 144 9.77 3.44 -38.80
N MET A 145 8.60 2.94 -38.39
CA MET A 145 8.12 1.64 -38.82
C MET A 145 7.98 1.67 -40.35
N ARG A 146 8.39 0.59 -41.00
CA ARG A 146 8.15 0.35 -42.43
C ARG A 146 6.81 -0.34 -42.59
#